data_AF-A0A972DG63-F1
#
_entry.id   AF-A0A972DG63-F1
#
_cell.length_a   1.000
_cell.length_b   1.000
_cell.length_c   1.000
_cell.angle_alpha   90.00
_cell.angle_beta   90.00
_cell.angle_gamma   90.00
#
_symmetry.space_group_name_H-M   'P 1'
#
loop_
_entity.id
_entity.type
_entity.pdbx_description
1 polymer ?
#
loop_
_entity_poly.entity_id
_entity_poly.type
_entity_poly.pdbx_seq_one_letter_code
_entity_poly.pdbx_strand_id
1 'polypeptide(L)'
;MKVLVLNGSPKGEYSITFQTVLYLEKKFSEHHFRFLHVGRRIKSLEKDFSEAAEAIKEADLLLFSYPVYTFIAPSQLHRFMELLKDSGLDLSRKFVTQVTTSKHFYDVTAHKYIQENCGDLGMKYINGLSADMDDLLTENGRKTAKAFFEYVSWCVKNDIYETIPKSSVKPAHIKVTPSSPTPGKKKKDVVIVTDRPDRQLQDMIDRFQAVLPYESRVTDISSYPIKGGCLGCFHCASSGKCIYNDGFDDFLRNHIQTADAIVYAFTIKDHSMGSLFKMYDDRQFCNGHRTVTMGMPIGYLISGNYPAEENLRMIIEGRSEVGGNFLAGVACDEIDPDGEIDKLAARLSYAMEQKLVMPRNFYGVGGMKIFRDLIWLMRGLMKADHRFYKQHGFYDFPQKKKGTAFKMYLVGALMSSPKLKAKMGNKMNEGMIAPYKKAMDKE
;
A
#
# COMPACT_ATOMS: atom_id res chain seq x y z
N MET A 1 -2.23 7.29 32.99
CA MET A 1 -3.31 6.70 32.17
C MET A 1 -2.97 5.23 31.90
N LYS A 2 -3.97 4.42 31.57
CA LYS A 2 -3.82 3.04 31.12
C LYS A 2 -3.67 3.03 29.60
N VAL A 3 -2.47 2.65 29.13
CA VAL A 3 -2.15 2.56 27.71
C VAL A 3 -2.21 1.09 27.29
N LEU A 4 -3.14 0.74 26.40
CA LEU A 4 -3.17 -0.57 25.77
C LEU A 4 -2.48 -0.50 24.43
N VAL A 5 -1.38 -1.22 24.31
CA VAL A 5 -0.62 -1.33 23.07
C VAL A 5 -1.12 -2.53 22.28
N LEU A 6 -1.67 -2.25 21.10
CA LEU A 6 -2.08 -3.24 20.12
C LEU A 6 -0.94 -3.44 19.13
N ASN A 7 -0.04 -4.38 19.44
CA ASN A 7 1.11 -4.68 18.61
C ASN A 7 0.70 -5.57 17.42
N GLY A 8 0.46 -4.94 16.28
CA GLY A 8 0.09 -5.54 15.00
C GLY A 8 1.24 -6.24 14.27
N SER A 9 2.46 -6.22 14.83
CA SER A 9 3.57 -6.93 14.21
C SER A 9 3.48 -8.44 14.39
N PRO A 10 3.61 -9.23 13.31
CA PRO A 10 3.68 -10.69 13.40
C PRO A 10 4.94 -11.18 14.13
N LYS A 11 5.96 -10.31 14.29
CA LYS A 11 7.16 -10.59 15.08
C LYS A 11 6.95 -10.55 16.59
N GLY A 12 5.81 -10.05 17.06
CA GLY A 12 5.54 -9.86 18.49
C GLY A 12 6.60 -8.97 19.14
N GLU A 13 7.26 -9.49 20.17
CA GLU A 13 8.31 -8.81 20.95
C GLU A 13 9.54 -8.44 20.09
N TYR A 14 9.83 -9.19 19.03
CA TYR A 14 10.97 -8.94 18.13
C TYR A 14 10.69 -7.85 17.07
N SER A 15 9.59 -7.12 17.19
CA SER A 15 9.24 -6.04 16.27
C SER A 15 10.06 -4.78 16.53
N ILE A 16 10.64 -4.18 15.48
CA ILE A 16 11.37 -2.90 15.57
C ILE A 16 10.43 -1.80 16.07
N THR A 17 9.21 -1.72 15.54
CA THR A 17 8.19 -0.76 15.99
C THR A 17 7.90 -0.89 17.48
N PHE A 18 7.85 -2.13 17.98
CA PHE A 18 7.56 -2.40 19.38
C PHE A 18 8.70 -1.95 20.31
N GLN A 19 9.96 -1.97 19.83
CA GLN A 19 11.08 -1.42 20.60
C GLN A 19 10.92 0.08 20.86
N THR A 20 10.33 0.84 19.93
CA THR A 20 9.98 2.24 20.18
C THR A 20 8.96 2.36 21.30
N VAL A 21 7.97 1.46 21.36
CA VAL A 21 6.96 1.47 22.44
C VAL A 21 7.56 1.09 23.79
N LEU A 22 8.43 0.08 23.85
CA LEU A 22 9.16 -0.27 25.08
C LEU A 22 10.06 0.88 25.56
N TYR A 23 10.66 1.62 24.63
CA TYR A 23 11.37 2.84 24.97
C TYR A 23 10.45 3.90 25.60
N LEU A 24 9.23 4.08 25.07
CA LEU A 24 8.24 4.99 25.65
C LEU A 24 7.80 4.53 27.05
N GLU A 25 7.45 3.26 27.24
CA GLU A 25 7.11 2.71 28.56
C GLU A 25 8.19 3.03 29.60
N LYS A 26 9.46 2.80 29.25
CA LYS A 26 10.60 3.10 30.12
C LYS A 26 10.74 4.60 30.45
N LYS A 27 10.30 5.49 29.56
CA LYS A 27 10.42 6.95 29.73
C LYS A 27 9.24 7.57 30.46
N PHE A 28 8.07 6.92 30.44
CA PHE A 28 6.84 7.41 31.03
C PHE A 28 6.29 6.41 32.07
N SER A 29 7.10 6.15 33.11
CA SER A 29 6.79 5.18 34.18
C SER A 29 5.57 5.54 35.03
N GLU A 30 5.09 6.78 34.94
CA GLU A 30 3.86 7.27 35.55
C GLU A 30 2.59 6.77 34.84
N HIS A 31 2.73 6.09 33.71
CA HIS A 31 1.63 5.45 32.99
C HIS A 31 1.73 3.93 33.06
N HIS A 32 0.58 3.27 32.95
CA HIS A 32 0.50 1.82 32.98
C HIS A 32 0.34 1.28 31.57
N PHE A 33 1.37 0.63 31.05
CA PHE A 33 1.34 0.00 29.73
C PHE A 33 0.91 -1.46 29.86
N ARG A 34 -0.04 -1.87 29.03
CA ARG A 34 -0.43 -3.28 28.81
C ARG A 34 -0.20 -3.63 27.35
N PHE A 35 0.36 -4.80 27.08
CA PHE A 35 0.72 -5.20 25.72
C PHE A 35 -0.13 -6.37 25.22
N LEU A 36 -0.73 -6.21 24.04
CA LEU A 36 -1.37 -7.30 23.30
C LEU A 36 -0.70 -7.46 21.94
N HIS A 37 -0.06 -8.61 21.72
CA HIS A 37 0.55 -8.96 20.43
C HIS A 37 -0.48 -9.45 19.42
N VAL A 38 -1.41 -8.57 19.04
CA VAL A 38 -2.56 -8.89 18.17
C VAL A 38 -2.12 -9.44 16.81
N GLY A 39 -0.99 -8.96 16.26
CA GLY A 39 -0.45 -9.48 14.99
C GLY A 39 0.00 -10.94 15.09
N ARG A 40 0.70 -11.31 16.17
CA ARG A 40 1.18 -12.68 16.41
C ARG A 40 0.04 -13.62 16.85
N ARG A 41 -0.92 -13.10 17.62
CA ARG A 41 -2.02 -13.86 18.22
C ARG A 41 -3.31 -13.85 17.38
N ILE A 42 -3.30 -13.33 16.16
CA ILE A 42 -4.54 -13.09 15.39
C ILE A 42 -5.43 -14.33 15.28
N LYS A 43 -4.86 -15.50 14.99
CA LYS A 43 -5.63 -16.77 14.89
C LYS A 43 -6.26 -17.22 16.21
N SER A 44 -5.66 -16.85 17.34
CA SER A 44 -6.25 -17.11 18.65
C SER A 44 -7.38 -16.13 18.91
N LEU A 45 -7.21 -14.86 18.53
CA LEU A 45 -8.23 -13.80 18.69
C LEU A 45 -9.46 -14.04 17.81
N GLU A 46 -9.31 -14.70 16.66
CA GLU A 46 -10.44 -15.15 15.84
C GLU A 46 -11.34 -16.17 16.53
N LYS A 47 -10.77 -16.96 17.45
CA LYS A 47 -11.52 -17.98 18.22
C LYS A 47 -12.16 -17.38 19.46
N ASP A 48 -11.44 -16.48 20.13
CA ASP A 48 -11.90 -15.81 21.32
C ASP A 48 -11.31 -14.39 21.40
N PHE A 49 -12.19 -13.40 21.28
CA PHE A 49 -11.84 -11.98 21.35
C PHE A 49 -12.03 -11.39 22.77
N SER A 50 -12.53 -12.18 23.73
CA SER A 50 -12.97 -11.68 25.04
C SER A 50 -11.84 -11.01 25.83
N GLU A 51 -10.65 -11.62 25.85
CA GLU A 51 -9.47 -11.04 26.53
C GLU A 51 -9.10 -9.66 25.95
N ALA A 52 -9.15 -9.53 24.62
CA ALA A 52 -8.85 -8.27 23.95
C ALA A 52 -9.94 -7.23 24.22
N ALA A 53 -11.21 -7.63 24.19
CA ALA A 53 -12.34 -6.76 24.49
C ALA A 53 -12.25 -6.17 25.91
N GLU A 54 -11.98 -7.00 26.92
CA GLU A 54 -11.82 -6.52 28.30
C GLU A 54 -10.62 -5.58 28.45
N ALA A 55 -9.48 -5.91 27.84
CA ALA A 55 -8.33 -5.01 27.85
C ALA A 55 -8.64 -3.64 27.21
N ILE A 56 -9.39 -3.63 26.10
CA ILE A 56 -9.80 -2.41 25.40
C ILE A 56 -10.75 -1.57 26.26
N LYS A 57 -11.70 -2.20 26.94
CA LYS A 57 -12.62 -1.51 27.86
C LYS A 57 -11.88 -0.83 29.01
N GLU A 58 -10.83 -1.45 29.55
CA GLU A 58 -10.05 -0.91 30.66
C GLU A 58 -9.10 0.23 30.27
N ALA A 59 -8.74 0.37 28.99
CA ALA A 59 -7.73 1.31 28.53
C ALA A 59 -8.27 2.75 28.43
N ASP A 60 -7.42 3.73 28.73
CA ASP A 60 -7.69 5.15 28.44
C ASP A 60 -7.26 5.50 27.01
N LEU A 61 -6.13 4.91 26.58
CA LEU A 61 -5.50 5.11 25.27
C LEU A 61 -5.23 3.77 24.60
N LEU A 62 -5.66 3.62 23.35
CA LEU A 62 -5.21 2.55 22.46
C LEU A 62 -4.03 3.04 21.62
N LEU A 63 -2.91 2.31 21.64
CA LEU A 63 -1.73 2.61 20.82
C LEU A 63 -1.51 1.46 19.84
N PHE A 64 -1.80 1.69 18.56
CA PHE A 64 -1.50 0.74 17.50
C PHE A 64 0.00 0.78 17.16
N SER A 65 0.68 -0.36 17.25
CA SER A 65 2.12 -0.47 16.94
C SER A 65 2.36 -1.52 15.87
N TYR A 66 2.80 -1.13 14.67
CA TYR A 66 2.94 -2.07 13.55
C TYR A 66 3.94 -1.63 12.48
N PRO A 67 4.54 -2.57 11.74
CA PRO A 67 5.33 -2.26 10.55
C PRO A 67 4.43 -1.97 9.35
N VAL A 68 4.94 -1.27 8.34
CA VAL A 68 4.23 -1.09 7.06
C VAL A 68 4.64 -2.19 6.09
N TYR A 69 3.69 -3.04 5.69
CA TYR A 69 3.91 -4.11 4.71
C TYR A 69 3.01 -3.89 3.51
N THR A 70 3.60 -3.85 2.32
CA THR A 70 2.84 -3.83 1.07
C THR A 70 1.88 -2.63 1.00
N PHE A 71 2.42 -1.41 1.19
CA PHE A 71 1.72 -0.10 1.17
C PHE A 71 0.78 0.20 2.36
N ILE A 72 0.49 -0.72 3.27
CA ILE A 72 -0.50 -0.48 4.34
C ILE A 72 -0.23 -1.39 5.56
N ALA A 73 -1.08 -1.34 6.59
CA ALA A 73 -0.97 -2.16 7.79
C ALA A 73 -0.94 -3.68 7.48
N PRO A 74 -0.27 -4.52 8.29
CA PRO A 74 -0.19 -5.97 8.04
C PRO A 74 -1.56 -6.64 8.04
N SER A 75 -1.72 -7.72 7.27
CA SER A 75 -3.00 -8.42 7.13
C SER A 75 -3.60 -8.89 8.47
N GLN A 76 -2.73 -9.21 9.44
CA GLN A 76 -3.16 -9.58 10.79
C GLN A 76 -3.86 -8.42 11.50
N LEU A 77 -3.42 -7.18 11.25
CA LEU A 77 -4.05 -5.98 11.81
C LEU A 77 -5.35 -5.63 11.08
N HIS A 78 -5.43 -5.91 9.77
CA HIS A 78 -6.71 -5.84 9.05
C HIS A 78 -7.73 -6.80 9.68
N ARG A 79 -7.35 -8.06 9.90
CA ARG A 79 -8.25 -9.02 10.54
C ARG A 79 -8.61 -8.64 11.97
N PHE A 80 -7.69 -8.05 12.73
CA PHE A 80 -7.98 -7.53 14.06
C PHE A 80 -9.02 -6.39 14.01
N MET A 81 -8.93 -5.50 13.01
CA MET A 81 -9.90 -4.42 12.85
C MET A 81 -11.31 -4.96 12.56
N GLU A 82 -11.41 -5.99 11.71
CA GLU A 82 -12.68 -6.69 11.48
C GLU A 82 -13.27 -7.23 12.79
N LEU A 83 -12.46 -7.95 13.58
CA LEU A 83 -12.89 -8.48 14.89
C LEU A 83 -13.29 -7.36 15.87
N LEU A 84 -12.58 -6.23 15.85
CA LEU A 84 -12.88 -5.08 16.69
C LEU A 84 -14.23 -4.46 16.32
N LYS A 85 -14.52 -4.29 15.03
CA LYS A 85 -15.82 -3.78 14.56
C LYS A 85 -16.95 -4.77 14.85
N ASP A 86 -16.71 -6.06 14.64
CA ASP A 86 -17.68 -7.14 14.92
C ASP A 86 -17.97 -7.29 16.44
N SER A 87 -17.08 -6.83 17.31
CA SER A 87 -17.23 -6.97 18.77
C SER A 87 -18.38 -6.14 19.36
N GLY A 88 -18.87 -5.11 18.65
CA GLY A 88 -19.95 -4.24 19.14
C GLY A 88 -19.56 -3.34 20.32
N LEU A 89 -18.27 -3.19 20.63
CA LEU A 89 -17.80 -2.30 21.69
C LEU A 89 -18.09 -0.82 21.36
N ASP A 90 -18.57 -0.06 22.34
CA ASP A 90 -18.59 1.40 22.26
C ASP A 90 -17.18 1.95 22.52
N LEU A 91 -16.57 2.47 21.46
CA LEU A 91 -15.20 3.01 21.47
C LEU A 91 -15.18 4.53 21.32
N SER A 92 -16.34 5.20 21.29
CA SER A 92 -16.46 6.63 21.01
C SER A 92 -15.72 7.54 22.00
N ARG A 93 -15.47 7.05 23.21
CA ARG A 93 -14.73 7.77 24.26
C ARG A 93 -13.25 7.41 24.34
N LYS A 94 -12.79 6.41 23.60
CA LYS A 94 -11.42 5.92 23.67
C LYS A 94 -10.51 6.81 22.84
N PHE A 95 -9.39 7.22 23.42
CA PHE A 95 -8.32 7.83 22.65
C PHE A 95 -7.59 6.76 21.87
N VAL A 96 -7.10 7.14 20.70
CA VAL A 96 -6.31 6.26 19.86
C VAL A 96 -5.16 7.03 19.21
N THR A 97 -4.00 6.39 19.16
CA THR A 97 -2.87 6.85 18.36
C THR A 97 -2.13 5.65 17.77
N GLN A 98 -1.08 5.92 17.03
CA GLN A 98 -0.32 4.89 16.34
C GLN A 98 1.18 5.20 16.26
N VAL A 99 1.97 4.14 16.21
CA VAL A 99 3.41 4.17 15.96
C VAL A 99 3.71 3.16 14.88
N THR A 100 4.40 3.60 13.82
CA THR A 100 4.85 2.71 12.76
C THR A 100 6.34 2.85 12.54
N THR A 101 6.99 1.76 12.13
CA THR A 101 8.34 1.84 11.55
C THR A 101 8.32 1.31 10.13
N SER A 102 8.91 2.07 9.21
CA SER A 102 9.13 1.66 7.82
C SER A 102 10.45 2.27 7.31
N LYS A 103 10.68 2.27 6.00
CA LYS A 103 11.72 3.11 5.37
C LYS A 103 11.08 4.36 4.73
N HIS A 104 10.05 4.90 5.39
CA HIS A 104 9.11 5.90 4.87
C HIS A 104 8.43 5.50 3.56
N PHE A 105 8.29 4.20 3.32
CA PHE A 105 7.62 3.67 2.14
C PHE A 105 6.12 3.61 2.42
N TYR A 106 5.36 4.55 1.87
CA TYR A 106 3.88 4.58 1.96
C TYR A 106 3.38 4.39 3.40
N ASP A 107 4.07 4.97 4.36
CA ASP A 107 3.63 4.98 5.76
C ASP A 107 2.36 5.83 5.94
N VAL A 108 2.21 6.88 5.14
CA VAL A 108 1.01 7.72 5.10
C VAL A 108 -0.28 6.92 4.88
N THR A 109 -0.27 5.95 3.95
CA THR A 109 -1.45 5.12 3.66
C THR A 109 -1.75 4.12 4.77
N ALA A 110 -0.69 3.64 5.43
CA ALA A 110 -0.81 2.80 6.61
C ALA A 110 -1.39 3.57 7.81
N HIS A 111 -1.00 4.83 8.00
CA HIS A 111 -1.54 5.70 9.05
C HIS A 111 -2.99 6.06 8.79
N LYS A 112 -3.29 6.44 7.54
CA LYS A 112 -4.63 6.82 7.12
C LYS A 112 -5.62 5.66 7.29
N TYR A 113 -5.21 4.42 7.04
CA TYR A 113 -6.05 3.24 7.28
C TYR A 113 -6.51 3.10 8.75
N ILE A 114 -5.60 3.26 9.71
CA ILE A 114 -5.97 3.22 11.14
C ILE A 114 -6.82 4.44 11.51
N GLN A 115 -6.49 5.62 10.99
CA GLN A 115 -7.28 6.83 11.21
C GLN A 115 -8.72 6.65 10.74
N GLU A 116 -8.94 6.21 9.51
CA GLU A 116 -10.28 6.05 8.89
C GLU A 116 -11.11 5.02 9.67
N ASN A 117 -10.54 3.83 9.93
CA ASN A 117 -11.23 2.78 10.67
C ASN A 117 -11.56 3.15 12.12
N CYS A 118 -10.66 3.86 12.81
CA CYS A 118 -10.95 4.38 14.13
C CYS A 118 -11.97 5.53 14.09
N GLY A 119 -12.02 6.28 12.98
CA GLY A 119 -13.03 7.28 12.70
C GLY A 119 -14.43 6.67 12.57
N ASP A 120 -14.57 5.54 11.88
CA ASP A 120 -15.83 4.77 11.81
C ASP A 120 -16.35 4.37 13.20
N LEU A 121 -15.42 3.99 14.08
CA LEU A 121 -15.68 3.60 15.46
C LEU A 121 -15.88 4.81 16.40
N GLY A 122 -15.82 6.04 15.87
CA GLY A 122 -16.01 7.28 16.61
C GLY A 122 -14.91 7.61 17.62
N MET A 123 -13.75 6.96 17.52
CA MET A 123 -12.67 7.09 18.50
C MET A 123 -12.01 8.47 18.42
N LYS A 124 -11.43 8.92 19.55
CA LYS A 124 -10.71 10.19 19.66
C LYS A 124 -9.28 10.04 19.15
N TYR A 125 -9.11 10.20 17.84
CA TYR A 125 -7.84 9.96 17.17
C TYR A 125 -6.83 11.10 17.37
N ILE A 126 -5.59 10.74 17.70
CA ILE A 126 -4.44 11.64 17.80
C ILE A 126 -3.41 11.19 16.77
N ASN A 127 -2.91 12.14 15.96
CA ASN A 127 -1.90 11.88 14.94
C ASN A 127 -0.71 11.07 15.48
N GLY A 128 -0.31 10.05 14.73
CA GLY A 128 0.70 9.08 15.15
C GLY A 128 2.13 9.45 14.79
N LEU A 129 3.06 8.59 15.22
CA LEU A 129 4.48 8.66 14.90
C LEU A 129 4.80 7.74 13.72
N SER A 130 5.23 8.31 12.60
CA SER A 130 5.88 7.53 11.53
C SER A 130 7.40 7.65 11.63
N ALA A 131 8.06 6.53 11.94
CA ALA A 131 9.50 6.48 12.13
C ALA A 131 10.19 5.63 11.04
N ASP A 132 11.44 5.97 10.75
CA ASP A 132 12.36 5.05 10.08
C ASP A 132 12.71 3.87 11.02
N MET A 133 13.06 2.72 10.46
CA MET A 133 13.53 1.56 11.22
C MET A 133 14.74 1.87 12.13
N ASP A 134 15.58 2.84 11.75
CA ASP A 134 16.81 3.17 12.48
C ASP A 134 16.66 4.36 13.44
N ASP A 135 15.52 5.06 13.43
CA ASP A 135 15.36 6.34 14.16
C ASP A 135 15.63 6.20 15.65
N LEU A 136 15.14 5.13 16.29
CA LEU A 136 15.33 4.87 17.72
C LEU A 136 16.82 4.73 18.12
N LEU A 137 17.67 4.34 17.17
CA LEU A 137 19.12 4.23 17.39
C LEU A 137 19.79 5.59 17.48
N THR A 138 19.16 6.64 16.95
CA THR A 138 19.68 8.01 16.97
C THR A 138 19.20 8.80 18.18
N GLU A 139 19.96 9.79 18.61
CA GLU A 139 19.52 10.71 19.66
C GLU A 139 18.28 11.50 19.23
N ASN A 140 18.23 11.95 17.98
CA ASN A 140 17.12 12.72 17.46
C ASN A 140 15.81 11.90 17.39
N GLY A 141 15.87 10.64 16.94
CA GLY A 141 14.69 9.78 16.92
C GLY A 141 14.19 9.46 18.32
N ARG A 142 15.07 9.25 19.30
CA ARG A 142 14.70 9.11 20.73
C ARG A 142 14.04 10.37 21.29
N LYS A 143 14.54 11.56 20.94
CA LYS A 143 13.93 12.85 21.30
C LYS A 143 12.54 13.00 20.67
N THR A 144 12.43 12.67 19.38
CA THR A 144 11.18 12.75 18.61
C THR A 144 10.12 11.81 19.19
N ALA A 145 10.47 10.56 19.49
CA ALA A 145 9.56 9.61 20.11
C ALA A 145 9.06 10.09 21.49
N LYS A 146 9.96 10.66 22.31
CA LYS A 146 9.59 11.25 23.61
C LYS A 146 8.63 12.43 23.44
N ALA A 147 8.95 13.38 22.57
CA ALA A 147 8.12 14.55 22.30
C ALA A 147 6.74 14.16 21.75
N PHE A 148 6.69 13.15 20.86
CA PHE A 148 5.45 12.57 20.37
C PHE A 148 4.56 12.08 21.53
N PHE A 149 5.12 11.29 22.44
CA PHE A 149 4.30 10.72 23.51
C PHE A 149 3.94 11.74 24.61
N GLU A 150 4.78 12.75 24.85
CA GLU A 150 4.43 13.94 25.64
C GLU A 150 3.22 14.66 25.05
N TYR A 151 3.21 14.87 23.72
CA TYR A 151 2.08 15.45 23.01
C TYR A 151 0.82 14.60 23.12
N VAL A 152 0.91 13.29 22.90
CA VAL A 152 -0.23 12.36 23.09
C VAL A 152 -0.77 12.43 24.50
N SER A 153 0.10 12.43 25.51
CA SER A 153 -0.31 12.50 26.92
C SER A 153 -1.01 13.81 27.25
N TRP A 154 -0.51 14.92 26.71
CA TRP A 154 -1.15 16.23 26.82
C TRP A 154 -2.53 16.23 26.11
N CYS A 155 -2.64 15.64 24.92
CA CYS A 155 -3.90 15.52 24.19
C CYS A 155 -4.96 14.75 24.98
N VAL A 156 -4.61 13.57 25.51
CA VAL A 156 -5.51 12.75 26.34
C VAL A 156 -5.97 13.52 27.58
N LYS A 157 -5.06 14.24 28.25
CA LYS A 157 -5.37 15.01 29.46
C LYS A 157 -6.31 16.20 29.18
N ASN A 158 -6.19 16.83 28.02
CA ASN A 158 -6.93 18.05 27.68
C ASN A 158 -8.10 17.83 26.71
N ASP A 159 -8.44 16.56 26.45
CA ASP A 159 -9.50 16.18 25.50
C ASP A 159 -9.29 16.73 24.08
N ILE A 160 -8.03 16.73 23.61
CA ILE A 160 -7.66 17.20 22.27
C ILE A 160 -7.47 16.00 21.35
N TYR A 161 -8.14 16.03 20.20
CA TYR A 161 -8.06 15.00 19.17
C TYR A 161 -8.45 15.58 17.80
N GLU A 162 -8.09 14.86 16.74
CA GLU A 162 -8.36 15.26 15.37
C GLU A 162 -9.86 15.20 15.04
N THR A 163 -10.35 16.19 14.31
CA THR A 163 -11.69 16.10 13.69
C THR A 163 -11.58 15.28 12.42
N ILE A 164 -12.04 14.03 12.46
CA ILE A 164 -12.11 13.17 11.27
C ILE A 164 -13.45 13.43 10.57
N PRO A 165 -13.45 13.91 9.31
CA PRO A 165 -14.68 14.03 8.55
C PRO A 165 -15.37 12.67 8.46
N LYS A 166 -16.62 12.60 8.89
CA LYS A 166 -17.43 11.39 8.65
C LYS A 166 -17.74 11.32 7.16
N SER A 167 -17.25 10.28 6.49
CA SER A 167 -17.78 9.96 5.16
C SER A 167 -19.22 9.48 5.35
N SER A 168 -20.18 10.36 5.09
CA SER A 168 -21.61 10.07 5.29
C SER A 168 -22.26 9.38 4.09
N VAL A 169 -21.50 9.12 3.02
CA VAL A 169 -22.05 8.62 1.76
C VAL A 169 -22.04 7.10 1.78
N LYS A 170 -23.20 6.53 2.10
CA LYS A 170 -23.41 5.08 1.97
C LYS A 170 -23.17 4.65 0.51
N PRO A 171 -22.53 3.49 0.29
CA PRO A 171 -22.42 2.92 -1.05
C PRO A 171 -23.77 2.79 -1.74
N ALA A 172 -23.84 3.20 -3.00
CA ALA A 172 -25.08 3.17 -3.77
C ALA A 172 -25.40 1.77 -4.29
N HIS A 173 -24.37 0.98 -4.63
CA HIS A 173 -24.49 -0.35 -5.22
C HIS A 173 -25.47 -0.38 -6.40
N ILE A 174 -25.24 0.49 -7.38
CA ILE A 174 -26.04 0.55 -8.60
C ILE A 174 -25.94 -0.80 -9.32
N LYS A 175 -27.09 -1.35 -9.68
CA LYS A 175 -27.19 -2.65 -10.34
C LYS A 175 -26.48 -2.63 -11.69
N VAL A 176 -25.75 -3.71 -11.96
CA VAL A 176 -25.11 -3.97 -13.24
C VAL A 176 -26.12 -4.63 -14.19
N THR A 177 -26.20 -4.15 -15.43
CA THR A 177 -27.04 -4.80 -16.45
C THR A 177 -26.26 -5.93 -17.10
N PRO A 178 -26.85 -7.14 -17.24
CA PRO A 178 -26.23 -8.23 -18.01
C PRO A 178 -25.92 -7.81 -19.45
N SER A 179 -24.74 -8.17 -19.94
CA SER A 179 -24.34 -7.96 -21.34
C SER A 179 -24.24 -9.29 -22.09
N SER A 180 -24.51 -9.27 -23.39
CA SER A 180 -24.23 -10.42 -24.24
C SER A 180 -22.71 -10.62 -24.38
N PRO A 181 -22.22 -11.88 -24.34
CA PRO A 181 -20.80 -12.14 -24.53
C PRO A 181 -20.29 -11.67 -25.89
N THR A 182 -19.12 -11.05 -25.90
CA THR A 182 -18.43 -10.64 -27.12
C THR A 182 -18.10 -11.87 -27.97
N PRO A 183 -18.60 -11.97 -29.22
CA PRO A 183 -18.30 -13.10 -30.10
C PRO A 183 -16.81 -13.14 -30.48
N GLY A 184 -16.26 -14.34 -30.66
CA GLY A 184 -14.92 -14.51 -31.25
C GLY A 184 -13.77 -13.97 -30.38
N LYS A 185 -13.77 -14.29 -29.07
CA LYS A 185 -12.71 -13.89 -28.14
C LYS A 185 -11.32 -14.26 -28.66
N LYS A 186 -10.39 -13.31 -28.58
CA LYS A 186 -8.99 -13.50 -28.96
C LYS A 186 -8.26 -14.36 -27.92
N LYS A 187 -7.26 -15.11 -28.37
CA LYS A 187 -6.37 -15.93 -27.52
C LYS A 187 -5.37 -15.05 -26.76
N LYS A 188 -5.82 -14.48 -25.63
CA LYS A 188 -5.00 -13.93 -24.53
C LYS A 188 -5.71 -14.25 -23.22
N ASP A 189 -4.96 -14.33 -22.13
CA ASP A 189 -5.49 -14.68 -20.80
C ASP A 189 -5.58 -13.45 -19.90
N VAL A 190 -6.79 -13.11 -19.46
CA VAL A 190 -7.01 -12.13 -18.39
C VAL A 190 -7.46 -12.85 -17.13
N VAL A 191 -6.65 -12.76 -16.08
CA VAL A 191 -7.02 -13.32 -14.77
C VAL A 191 -7.74 -12.28 -13.92
N ILE A 192 -8.91 -12.65 -13.42
CA ILE A 192 -9.70 -11.85 -12.48
C ILE A 192 -9.51 -12.47 -11.10
N VAL A 193 -8.81 -11.78 -10.22
CA VAL A 193 -8.55 -12.22 -8.84
C VAL A 193 -9.63 -11.63 -7.94
N THR A 194 -10.34 -12.45 -7.17
CA THR A 194 -11.45 -12.05 -6.29
C THR A 194 -11.43 -12.79 -4.97
N ASP A 195 -12.20 -12.36 -3.97
CA ASP A 195 -12.40 -13.10 -2.72
C ASP A 195 -13.88 -13.18 -2.28
N ARG A 196 -14.51 -14.36 -2.40
CA ARG A 196 -15.92 -14.58 -2.01
C ARG A 196 -16.86 -13.48 -2.54
N PRO A 197 -16.98 -13.31 -3.87
CA PRO A 197 -17.82 -12.25 -4.43
C PRO A 197 -19.27 -12.41 -3.96
N ASP A 198 -19.85 -11.33 -3.45
CA ASP A 198 -21.28 -11.24 -3.27
C ASP A 198 -21.98 -11.14 -4.64
N ARG A 199 -23.32 -11.08 -4.63
CA ARG A 199 -24.08 -11.02 -5.88
C ARG A 199 -23.71 -9.81 -6.74
N GLN A 200 -23.48 -8.66 -6.12
CA GLN A 200 -23.20 -7.40 -6.81
C GLN A 200 -21.83 -7.45 -7.48
N LEU A 201 -20.79 -7.86 -6.74
CA LEU A 201 -19.45 -8.01 -7.31
C LEU A 201 -19.42 -9.10 -8.39
N GLN A 202 -20.18 -10.18 -8.22
CA GLN A 202 -20.31 -11.21 -9.24
C GLN A 202 -20.95 -10.67 -10.53
N ASP A 203 -22.00 -9.85 -10.41
CA ASP A 203 -22.64 -9.22 -11.58
C ASP A 203 -21.67 -8.26 -12.32
N MET A 204 -20.79 -7.54 -11.59
CA MET A 204 -19.71 -6.74 -12.19
C MET A 204 -18.68 -7.61 -12.93
N ILE A 205 -18.26 -8.72 -12.33
CA ILE A 205 -17.33 -9.68 -12.95
C ILE A 205 -17.94 -10.26 -14.22
N ASP A 206 -19.20 -10.72 -14.15
CA ASP A 206 -19.91 -11.35 -15.28
C ASP A 206 -20.03 -10.36 -16.45
N ARG A 207 -20.39 -9.10 -16.18
CA ARG A 207 -20.41 -8.06 -17.22
C ARG A 207 -19.04 -7.84 -17.82
N PHE A 208 -18.00 -7.67 -16.98
CA PHE A 208 -16.64 -7.47 -17.47
C PHE A 208 -16.19 -8.61 -18.39
N GLN A 209 -16.45 -9.86 -17.99
CA GLN A 209 -16.14 -11.03 -18.81
C GLN A 209 -16.95 -11.04 -20.12
N ALA A 210 -18.19 -10.58 -20.12
CA ALA A 210 -19.02 -10.50 -21.33
C ALA A 210 -18.46 -9.48 -22.33
N VAL A 211 -18.06 -8.29 -21.88
CA VAL A 211 -17.61 -7.20 -22.77
C VAL A 211 -16.12 -7.25 -23.13
N LEU A 212 -15.33 -8.06 -22.41
CA LEU A 212 -13.91 -8.27 -22.69
C LEU A 212 -13.72 -9.08 -23.99
N PRO A 213 -12.92 -8.58 -24.96
CA PRO A 213 -12.66 -9.28 -26.23
C PRO A 213 -11.66 -10.46 -26.12
N TYR A 214 -11.29 -10.87 -24.90
CA TYR A 214 -10.34 -11.94 -24.62
C TYR A 214 -10.96 -13.02 -23.74
N GLU A 215 -10.33 -14.20 -23.76
CA GLU A 215 -10.55 -15.21 -22.74
C GLU A 215 -10.18 -14.65 -21.36
N SER A 216 -10.95 -15.05 -20.36
CA SER A 216 -10.70 -14.64 -18.98
C SER A 216 -11.11 -15.74 -18.02
N ARG A 217 -10.47 -15.76 -16.86
CA ARG A 217 -10.72 -16.74 -15.81
C ARG A 217 -10.75 -16.07 -14.46
N VAL A 218 -11.66 -16.54 -13.60
CA VAL A 218 -11.79 -16.05 -12.23
C VAL A 218 -10.97 -16.94 -11.30
N THR A 219 -10.18 -16.31 -10.44
CA THR A 219 -9.40 -16.96 -9.39
C THR A 219 -9.87 -16.42 -8.05
N ASP A 220 -10.71 -17.20 -7.36
CA ASP A 220 -11.17 -16.86 -6.01
C ASP A 220 -10.11 -17.30 -4.98
N ILE A 221 -9.44 -16.32 -4.37
CA ILE A 221 -8.35 -16.57 -3.40
C ILE A 221 -8.84 -17.14 -2.08
N SER A 222 -10.15 -17.08 -1.80
CA SER A 222 -10.73 -17.68 -0.59
C SER A 222 -10.81 -19.20 -0.63
N SER A 223 -10.81 -19.78 -1.84
CA SER A 223 -10.71 -21.22 -2.04
C SER A 223 -9.30 -21.74 -1.75
N TYR A 224 -8.31 -20.85 -1.68
CA TYR A 224 -6.91 -21.21 -1.46
C TYR A 224 -6.55 -21.16 0.03
N PRO A 225 -5.90 -22.20 0.60
CA PRO A 225 -5.59 -22.27 2.02
C PRO A 225 -4.36 -21.44 2.40
N ILE A 226 -4.42 -20.11 2.23
CA ILE A 226 -3.34 -19.20 2.62
C ILE A 226 -3.16 -19.29 4.14
N LYS A 227 -2.02 -19.85 4.60
CA LYS A 227 -1.82 -20.16 6.03
C LYS A 227 -1.64 -18.91 6.92
N GLY A 228 -1.43 -17.73 6.35
CA GLY A 228 -1.21 -16.47 7.06
C GLY A 228 -0.51 -15.42 6.18
N GLY A 229 -0.43 -14.18 6.66
CA GLY A 229 0.31 -13.08 6.02
C GLY A 229 1.82 -13.11 6.27
N CYS A 230 2.56 -12.12 5.75
CA CYS A 230 4.01 -11.99 5.95
C CYS A 230 4.38 -11.99 7.43
N LEU A 231 5.45 -12.71 7.79
CA LEU A 231 5.98 -12.75 9.16
C LEU A 231 7.13 -11.77 9.41
N GLY A 232 7.62 -11.09 8.36
CA GLY A 232 8.86 -10.30 8.41
C GLY A 232 10.11 -11.11 8.74
N CYS A 233 10.09 -12.43 8.59
CA CYS A 233 11.15 -13.33 9.08
C CYS A 233 12.44 -13.33 8.25
N PHE A 234 12.48 -12.62 7.12
CA PHE A 234 13.62 -12.53 6.18
C PHE A 234 14.13 -13.85 5.57
N HIS A 235 13.45 -14.99 5.77
CA HIS A 235 13.82 -16.27 5.13
C HIS A 235 13.91 -16.17 3.59
N CYS A 236 13.04 -15.35 2.99
CA CYS A 236 13.02 -15.12 1.54
C CYS A 236 14.11 -14.17 1.03
N ALA A 237 14.84 -13.45 1.88
CA ALA A 237 15.73 -12.37 1.43
C ALA A 237 16.88 -12.86 0.50
N SER A 238 17.40 -14.06 0.76
CA SER A 238 18.50 -14.63 -0.03
C SER A 238 18.02 -15.39 -1.27
N SER A 239 16.96 -16.20 -1.11
CA SER A 239 16.47 -17.18 -2.08
C SER A 239 15.23 -16.74 -2.86
N GLY A 240 14.49 -15.76 -2.35
CA GLY A 240 13.17 -15.38 -2.83
C GLY A 240 12.04 -16.33 -2.43
N LYS A 241 12.32 -17.41 -1.67
CA LYS A 241 11.33 -18.41 -1.25
C LYS A 241 10.78 -18.11 0.14
N CYS A 242 9.46 -18.11 0.29
CA CYS A 242 8.80 -17.89 1.58
C CYS A 242 9.00 -19.09 2.52
N ILE A 243 8.92 -18.86 3.84
CA ILE A 243 8.94 -19.94 4.86
C ILE A 243 7.65 -20.78 4.85
N TYR A 244 6.56 -20.21 4.35
CA TYR A 244 5.30 -20.91 4.23
C TYR A 244 5.38 -21.98 3.14
N ASN A 245 5.11 -23.23 3.53
CA ASN A 245 4.96 -24.37 2.65
C ASN A 245 3.46 -24.69 2.49
N ASP A 246 2.73 -23.81 1.82
CA ASP A 246 1.31 -23.98 1.50
C ASP A 246 1.03 -23.95 -0.01
N GLY A 247 2.08 -23.90 -0.84
CA GLY A 247 2.00 -23.88 -2.30
C GLY A 247 1.76 -22.49 -2.90
N PHE A 248 1.66 -21.44 -2.08
CA PHE A 248 1.24 -20.11 -2.55
C PHE A 248 2.13 -19.54 -3.66
N ASP A 249 3.44 -19.81 -3.59
CA ASP A 249 4.39 -19.30 -4.58
C ASP A 249 4.11 -19.89 -5.97
N ASP A 250 3.79 -21.19 -6.06
CA ASP A 250 3.40 -21.84 -7.32
C ASP A 250 2.04 -21.37 -7.79
N PHE A 251 1.06 -21.26 -6.87
CA PHE A 251 -0.25 -20.70 -7.14
C PHE A 251 -0.16 -19.31 -7.77
N LEU A 252 0.58 -18.40 -7.14
CA LEU A 252 0.77 -17.04 -7.62
C LEU A 252 1.50 -17.02 -8.98
N ARG A 253 2.66 -17.68 -9.07
CA ARG A 253 3.55 -17.57 -10.24
C ARG A 253 2.96 -18.23 -11.47
N ASN A 254 2.40 -19.43 -11.33
CA ASN A 254 1.99 -20.25 -12.46
C ASN A 254 0.50 -20.08 -12.80
N HIS A 255 -0.32 -19.62 -11.85
CA HIS A 255 -1.75 -19.44 -12.09
C HIS A 255 -2.21 -17.99 -12.10
N ILE A 256 -1.43 -17.00 -11.65
CA ILE A 256 -1.85 -15.59 -11.72
C ILE A 256 -0.89 -14.78 -12.58
N GLN A 257 0.41 -14.86 -12.30
CA GLN A 257 1.42 -14.02 -12.95
C GLN A 257 1.82 -14.47 -14.37
N THR A 258 1.25 -15.58 -14.86
CA THR A 258 1.38 -16.06 -16.25
C THR A 258 0.36 -15.42 -17.21
N ALA A 259 -0.64 -14.71 -16.69
CA ALA A 259 -1.65 -14.04 -17.50
C ALA A 259 -1.06 -12.85 -18.28
N ASP A 260 -1.77 -12.40 -19.32
CA ASP A 260 -1.42 -11.21 -20.09
C ASP A 260 -1.86 -9.91 -19.39
N ALA A 261 -2.86 -9.99 -18.50
CA ALA A 261 -3.31 -8.90 -17.64
C ALA A 261 -3.98 -9.42 -16.35
N ILE A 262 -3.98 -8.60 -15.30
CA ILE A 262 -4.67 -8.89 -14.03
C ILE A 262 -5.79 -7.88 -13.79
N VAL A 263 -6.96 -8.35 -13.39
CA VAL A 263 -8.02 -7.53 -12.81
C VAL A 263 -8.25 -7.96 -11.37
N TYR A 264 -8.20 -7.03 -10.43
CA TYR A 264 -8.56 -7.30 -9.04
C TYR A 264 -10.01 -6.90 -8.80
N ALA A 265 -10.84 -7.84 -8.39
CA ALA A 265 -12.24 -7.64 -8.07
C ALA A 265 -12.46 -7.80 -6.57
N PHE A 266 -13.01 -6.79 -5.88
CA PHE A 266 -13.27 -6.87 -4.44
C PHE A 266 -14.41 -5.94 -4.01
N THR A 267 -15.03 -6.26 -2.87
CA THR A 267 -15.93 -5.35 -2.17
C THR A 267 -15.12 -4.56 -1.14
N ILE A 268 -15.27 -3.24 -1.10
CA ILE A 268 -14.58 -2.40 -0.10
C ILE A 268 -14.97 -2.89 1.29
N LYS A 269 -13.96 -3.17 2.10
CA LYS A 269 -14.11 -3.55 3.50
C LYS A 269 -13.11 -2.77 4.34
N ASP A 270 -13.62 -2.03 5.31
CA ASP A 270 -12.81 -1.32 6.30
C ASP A 270 -11.79 -0.37 5.64
N HIS A 271 -12.23 0.42 4.66
CA HIS A 271 -11.38 1.33 3.86
C HIS A 271 -10.25 0.63 3.07
N SER A 272 -10.42 -0.66 2.76
CA SER A 272 -9.42 -1.48 2.07
C SER A 272 -10.08 -2.59 1.25
N MET A 273 -9.27 -3.51 0.72
CA MET A 273 -9.67 -4.72 -0.01
C MET A 273 -10.09 -5.88 0.92
N GLY A 274 -10.12 -5.67 2.24
CA GLY A 274 -10.34 -6.72 3.24
C GLY A 274 -9.09 -7.51 3.65
N SER A 275 -9.19 -8.23 4.76
CA SER A 275 -8.03 -8.93 5.36
C SER A 275 -7.47 -10.08 4.51
N LEU A 276 -8.32 -10.75 3.71
CA LEU A 276 -7.90 -11.87 2.85
C LEU A 276 -7.08 -11.38 1.65
N PHE A 277 -7.54 -10.34 0.94
CA PHE A 277 -6.72 -9.68 -0.09
C PHE A 277 -5.43 -9.13 0.49
N LYS A 278 -5.48 -8.49 1.67
CA LYS A 278 -4.25 -8.00 2.29
C LYS A 278 -3.29 -9.14 2.66
N MET A 279 -3.81 -10.29 3.05
CA MET A 279 -3.01 -11.48 3.31
C MET A 279 -2.40 -12.05 2.02
N TYR A 280 -3.15 -12.08 0.92
CA TYR A 280 -2.64 -12.39 -0.41
C TYR A 280 -1.49 -11.44 -0.80
N ASP A 281 -1.67 -10.14 -0.62
CA ASP A 281 -0.65 -9.13 -0.92
C ASP A 281 0.60 -9.27 -0.04
N ASP A 282 0.42 -9.44 1.27
CA ASP A 282 1.55 -9.67 2.17
C ASP A 282 2.32 -10.93 1.84
N ARG A 283 1.68 -11.94 1.26
CA ARG A 283 2.36 -13.15 0.81
C ARG A 283 3.19 -12.92 -0.46
N GLN A 284 2.89 -11.88 -1.22
CA GLN A 284 3.74 -11.41 -2.32
C GLN A 284 4.92 -10.57 -1.84
N PHE A 285 4.98 -10.18 -0.57
CA PHE A 285 6.09 -9.37 0.00
C PHE A 285 7.47 -10.04 -0.16
N CYS A 286 7.53 -11.37 -0.31
CA CYS A 286 8.76 -12.08 -0.69
C CYS A 286 9.36 -11.57 -2.01
N ASN A 287 8.52 -11.08 -2.92
CA ASN A 287 8.88 -10.40 -4.16
C ASN A 287 8.55 -8.89 -4.09
N GLY A 288 8.27 -8.33 -2.90
CA GLY A 288 7.69 -6.98 -2.77
C GLY A 288 8.54 -5.85 -3.37
N HIS A 289 9.86 -6.06 -3.51
CA HIS A 289 10.76 -5.11 -4.17
C HIS A 289 11.09 -5.51 -5.61
N ARG A 290 10.70 -6.72 -6.04
CA ARG A 290 10.90 -7.27 -7.38
C ARG A 290 9.58 -7.17 -8.12
N THR A 291 9.49 -6.20 -9.02
CA THR A 291 8.30 -5.91 -9.84
C THR A 291 8.10 -6.99 -10.90
N VAL A 292 7.76 -8.21 -10.48
CA VAL A 292 7.67 -9.41 -11.34
C VAL A 292 6.56 -9.33 -12.39
N THR A 293 5.56 -8.49 -12.14
CA THR A 293 4.47 -8.19 -13.07
C THR A 293 4.73 -6.94 -13.91
N MET A 294 5.92 -6.33 -13.86
CA MET A 294 6.21 -5.08 -14.59
C MET A 294 5.89 -5.21 -16.09
N GLY A 295 5.21 -4.20 -16.64
CA GLY A 295 4.75 -4.19 -18.03
C GLY A 295 3.40 -4.89 -18.26
N MET A 296 2.89 -5.64 -17.29
CA MET A 296 1.53 -6.20 -17.37
C MET A 296 0.48 -5.14 -17.05
N PRO A 297 -0.57 -4.96 -17.87
CA PRO A 297 -1.69 -4.08 -17.54
C PRO A 297 -2.49 -4.61 -16.34
N ILE A 298 -2.95 -3.68 -15.49
CA ILE A 298 -3.77 -3.99 -14.30
C ILE A 298 -5.08 -3.20 -14.35
N GLY A 299 -6.18 -3.82 -13.96
CA GLY A 299 -7.49 -3.18 -13.76
C GLY A 299 -8.12 -3.53 -12.41
N TYR A 300 -9.16 -2.79 -12.03
CA TYR A 300 -9.91 -3.05 -10.79
C TYR A 300 -11.42 -2.98 -11.01
N LEU A 301 -12.14 -3.94 -10.43
CA LEU A 301 -13.59 -3.93 -10.26
C LEU A 301 -13.88 -3.79 -8.76
N ILE A 302 -14.57 -2.73 -8.36
CA ILE A 302 -14.76 -2.43 -6.94
C ILE A 302 -16.24 -2.28 -6.64
N SER A 303 -16.77 -3.16 -5.80
CA SER A 303 -18.09 -2.99 -5.19
C SER A 303 -17.96 -2.09 -3.95
N GLY A 304 -18.62 -0.94 -3.96
CA GLY A 304 -18.61 0.06 -2.89
C GLY A 304 -18.16 1.46 -3.33
N ASN A 305 -18.21 2.41 -2.38
CA ASN A 305 -17.97 3.83 -2.64
C ASN A 305 -16.49 4.22 -2.83
N TYR A 306 -15.86 3.68 -3.88
CA TYR A 306 -14.47 3.95 -4.23
C TYR A 306 -14.13 5.44 -4.41
N PRO A 307 -14.99 6.30 -4.99
CA PRO A 307 -14.72 7.74 -5.09
C PRO A 307 -14.45 8.41 -3.74
N ALA A 308 -15.07 7.92 -2.66
CA ALA A 308 -14.89 8.43 -1.30
C ALA A 308 -13.62 7.88 -0.60
N GLU A 309 -12.98 6.84 -1.14
CA GLU A 309 -11.82 6.17 -0.53
C GLU A 309 -10.49 6.75 -1.01
N GLU A 310 -10.16 7.99 -0.61
CA GLU A 310 -8.93 8.68 -1.02
C GLU A 310 -7.65 7.86 -0.76
N ASN A 311 -7.58 7.20 0.40
CA ASN A 311 -6.45 6.37 0.79
C ASN A 311 -6.32 5.13 -0.13
N LEU A 312 -7.43 4.43 -0.38
CA LEU A 312 -7.46 3.26 -1.26
C LEU A 312 -7.08 3.64 -2.70
N ARG A 313 -7.54 4.80 -3.19
CA ARG A 313 -7.15 5.35 -4.50
C ARG A 313 -5.64 5.52 -4.61
N MET A 314 -5.01 6.10 -3.58
CA MET A 314 -3.55 6.25 -3.52
C MET A 314 -2.83 4.89 -3.52
N ILE A 315 -3.35 3.91 -2.79
CA ILE A 315 -2.78 2.56 -2.73
C ILE A 315 -2.84 1.88 -4.11
N ILE A 316 -3.98 1.92 -4.79
CA ILE A 316 -4.17 1.31 -6.11
C ILE A 316 -3.24 1.93 -7.16
N GLU A 317 -3.19 3.26 -7.21
CA GLU A 317 -2.32 3.99 -8.13
C GLU A 317 -0.84 3.74 -7.79
N GLY A 318 -0.46 3.90 -6.52
CA GLY A 318 0.90 3.70 -6.04
C GLY A 318 1.45 2.30 -6.30
N ARG A 319 0.62 1.26 -6.11
CA ARG A 319 1.00 -0.12 -6.43
C ARG A 319 1.29 -0.31 -7.91
N SER A 320 0.44 0.24 -8.78
CA SER A 320 0.63 0.15 -10.24
C SER A 320 1.89 0.89 -10.68
N GLU A 321 2.09 2.10 -10.16
CA GLU A 321 3.22 2.98 -10.48
C GLU A 321 4.58 2.39 -10.04
N VAL A 322 4.67 1.92 -8.79
CA VAL A 322 5.88 1.25 -8.28
C VAL A 322 6.11 -0.07 -9.02
N GLY A 323 5.04 -0.84 -9.27
CA GLY A 323 5.07 -2.08 -10.03
C GLY A 323 5.51 -1.91 -11.50
N GLY A 324 5.45 -0.69 -12.05
CA GLY A 324 5.68 -0.45 -13.47
C GLY A 324 4.58 -1.06 -14.34
N ASN A 325 3.35 -1.03 -13.83
CA ASN A 325 2.15 -1.54 -14.47
C ASN A 325 1.34 -0.39 -15.07
N PHE A 326 0.75 -0.61 -16.24
CA PHE A 326 -0.25 0.32 -16.76
C PHE A 326 -1.58 0.09 -16.04
N LEU A 327 -2.04 1.08 -15.29
CA LEU A 327 -3.37 1.05 -14.65
C LEU A 327 -4.44 1.38 -15.70
N ALA A 328 -5.13 0.36 -16.20
CA ALA A 328 -6.18 0.50 -17.21
C ALA A 328 -7.40 1.27 -16.70
N GLY A 329 -7.60 1.26 -15.38
CA GLY A 329 -8.64 2.01 -14.69
C GLY A 329 -9.24 1.22 -13.53
N VAL A 330 -10.22 1.86 -12.90
CA VAL A 330 -11.05 1.28 -11.85
C VAL A 330 -12.50 1.49 -12.27
N ALA A 331 -13.29 0.41 -12.25
CA ALA A 331 -14.73 0.50 -12.40
C ALA A 331 -15.41 0.19 -11.06
N CYS A 332 -16.36 1.04 -10.67
CA CYS A 332 -17.11 0.90 -9.43
C CYS A 332 -18.62 1.03 -9.67
N ASP A 333 -19.41 0.57 -8.71
CA ASP A 333 -20.87 0.49 -8.79
C ASP A 333 -21.59 1.69 -8.17
N GLU A 334 -21.01 2.89 -8.27
CA GLU A 334 -21.55 4.09 -7.60
C GLU A 334 -22.29 5.06 -8.52
N ILE A 335 -21.93 5.16 -9.81
CA ILE A 335 -22.48 6.17 -10.72
C ILE A 335 -22.98 5.54 -12.03
N ASP A 336 -22.09 4.89 -12.78
CA ASP A 336 -22.35 4.27 -14.08
C ASP A 336 -21.57 2.94 -14.17
N PRO A 337 -21.97 1.88 -13.42
CA PRO A 337 -21.22 0.62 -13.39
C PRO A 337 -21.05 0.03 -14.79
N ASP A 338 -22.12 0.02 -15.58
CA ASP A 338 -22.13 -0.55 -16.91
C ASP A 338 -21.10 0.12 -17.82
N GLY A 339 -21.14 1.45 -17.92
CA GLY A 339 -20.20 2.20 -18.75
C GLY A 339 -18.78 2.18 -18.19
N GLU A 340 -18.58 2.18 -16.87
CA GLU A 340 -17.24 2.07 -16.27
C GLU A 340 -16.58 0.71 -16.54
N ILE A 341 -17.33 -0.38 -16.42
CA ILE A 341 -16.87 -1.74 -16.72
C ILE A 341 -16.47 -1.85 -18.20
N ASP A 342 -17.29 -1.33 -19.11
CA ASP A 342 -17.02 -1.37 -20.54
C ASP A 342 -15.78 -0.54 -20.91
N LYS A 343 -15.63 0.66 -20.32
CA LYS A 343 -14.44 1.52 -20.49
C LYS A 343 -13.18 0.82 -19.96
N LEU A 344 -13.28 0.12 -18.83
CA LEU A 344 -12.16 -0.65 -18.26
C LEU A 344 -11.72 -1.76 -19.22
N ALA A 345 -12.66 -2.56 -19.72
CA ALA A 345 -12.36 -3.64 -20.67
C ALA A 345 -11.71 -3.11 -21.95
N ALA A 346 -12.23 -2.01 -22.51
CA ALA A 346 -11.68 -1.38 -23.70
C ALA A 346 -10.24 -0.86 -23.48
N ARG A 347 -9.99 -0.16 -22.37
CA ARG A 347 -8.65 0.37 -22.03
C ARG A 347 -7.65 -0.75 -21.76
N LEU A 348 -8.07 -1.80 -21.04
CA LEU A 348 -7.23 -2.97 -20.78
C LEU A 348 -6.83 -3.64 -22.10
N SER A 349 -7.80 -3.83 -23.01
CA SER A 349 -7.54 -4.38 -24.33
C SER A 349 -6.53 -3.57 -25.12
N TYR A 350 -6.72 -2.25 -25.18
CA TYR A 350 -5.79 -1.36 -25.87
C TYR A 350 -4.38 -1.44 -25.25
N ALA A 351 -4.27 -1.41 -23.92
CA ALA A 351 -3.00 -1.51 -23.23
C ALA A 351 -2.25 -2.81 -23.52
N MET A 352 -2.97 -3.93 -23.58
CA MET A 352 -2.41 -5.25 -23.90
C MET A 352 -1.98 -5.37 -25.36
N GLU A 353 -2.70 -4.74 -26.31
CA GLU A 353 -2.34 -4.74 -27.74
C GLU A 353 -1.11 -3.88 -28.00
N GLN A 354 -1.07 -2.69 -27.42
CA GLN A 354 0.01 -1.73 -27.62
C GLN A 354 1.21 -1.95 -26.70
N LYS A 355 1.12 -2.89 -25.74
CA LYS A 355 2.13 -3.14 -24.70
C LYS A 355 2.53 -1.84 -23.99
N LEU A 356 1.52 -1.07 -23.57
CA LEU A 356 1.74 0.27 -23.04
C LEU A 356 2.62 0.26 -21.80
N VAL A 357 3.62 1.12 -21.81
CA VAL A 357 4.44 1.46 -20.65
C VAL A 357 4.49 2.98 -20.56
N MET A 358 3.92 3.53 -19.49
CA MET A 358 3.88 4.98 -19.27
C MET A 358 5.02 5.43 -18.35
N PRO A 359 5.47 6.70 -18.46
CA PRO A 359 6.36 7.28 -17.47
C PRO A 359 5.73 7.25 -16.08
N ARG A 360 6.54 6.96 -15.06
CA ARG A 360 6.08 6.95 -13.67
C ARG A 360 5.77 8.36 -13.16
N ASN A 361 4.72 8.49 -12.38
CA ASN A 361 4.38 9.71 -11.66
C ASN A 361 5.16 9.83 -10.32
N PHE A 362 4.75 10.77 -9.46
CA PHE A 362 5.38 10.98 -8.14
C PHE A 362 5.38 9.71 -7.28
N TYR A 363 4.28 8.97 -7.24
CA TYR A 363 4.12 7.73 -6.48
C TYR A 363 5.16 6.68 -6.87
N GLY A 364 5.28 6.42 -8.18
CA GLY A 364 6.25 5.46 -8.71
C GLY A 364 7.69 5.93 -8.53
N VAL A 365 7.99 7.21 -8.79
CA VAL A 365 9.36 7.76 -8.66
C VAL A 365 9.81 7.77 -7.20
N GLY A 366 8.96 8.21 -6.27
CA GLY A 366 9.26 8.26 -4.84
C GLY A 366 9.49 6.88 -4.26
N GLY A 367 8.53 5.96 -4.47
CA GLY A 367 8.63 4.59 -3.98
C GLY A 367 9.86 3.85 -4.52
N MET A 368 10.13 3.96 -5.82
CA MET A 368 11.29 3.28 -6.42
C MET A 368 12.63 3.84 -5.96
N LYS A 369 12.73 5.13 -5.60
CA LYS A 369 13.96 5.68 -5.01
C LYS A 369 14.24 5.10 -3.62
N ILE A 370 13.22 5.02 -2.77
CA ILE A 370 13.33 4.40 -1.44
C ILE A 370 13.80 2.96 -1.57
N PHE A 371 13.15 2.17 -2.44
CA PHE A 371 13.54 0.79 -2.68
C PHE A 371 14.94 0.67 -3.29
N ARG A 372 15.29 1.47 -4.30
CA ARG A 372 16.63 1.46 -4.90
C ARG A 372 17.72 1.64 -3.85
N ASP A 373 17.55 2.62 -2.97
CA ASP A 373 18.54 2.96 -1.95
C ASP A 373 18.58 1.87 -0.86
N LEU A 374 17.42 1.38 -0.43
CA LEU A 374 17.30 0.27 0.53
C LEU A 374 17.97 -1.01 0.02
N ILE A 375 17.63 -1.47 -1.18
CA ILE A 375 18.19 -2.69 -1.77
C ILE A 375 19.69 -2.53 -2.01
N TRP A 376 20.16 -1.33 -2.39
CA TRP A 376 21.59 -1.08 -2.53
C TRP A 376 22.32 -1.24 -1.19
N LEU A 377 21.80 -0.65 -0.11
CA LEU A 377 22.39 -0.78 1.22
C LEU A 377 22.36 -2.23 1.72
N MET A 378 21.22 -2.91 1.54
CA MET A 378 20.98 -4.26 2.06
C MET A 378 21.40 -5.39 1.11
N ARG A 379 22.11 -5.10 0.02
CA ARG A 379 22.48 -6.06 -1.06
C ARG A 379 23.19 -7.34 -0.58
N GLY A 380 23.84 -7.31 0.58
CA GLY A 380 24.44 -8.50 1.20
C GLY A 380 23.41 -9.50 1.73
N LEU A 381 22.29 -9.01 2.27
CA LEU A 381 21.17 -9.78 2.78
C LEU A 381 20.15 -10.08 1.66
N MET A 382 19.75 -9.05 0.91
CA MET A 382 18.71 -9.09 -0.12
C MET A 382 19.30 -9.46 -1.49
N LYS A 383 19.90 -10.64 -1.55
CA LYS A 383 20.65 -11.10 -2.74
C LYS A 383 19.74 -11.29 -3.95
N ALA A 384 18.51 -11.77 -3.75
CA ALA A 384 17.55 -11.97 -4.83
C ALA A 384 17.12 -10.63 -5.45
N ASP A 385 16.78 -9.65 -4.62
CA ASP A 385 16.41 -8.30 -5.03
C ASP A 385 17.60 -7.60 -5.72
N HIS A 386 18.81 -7.71 -5.17
CA HIS A 386 19.99 -7.12 -5.78
C HIS A 386 20.25 -7.61 -7.21
N ARG A 387 20.12 -8.93 -7.46
CA ARG A 387 20.25 -9.50 -8.81
C ARG A 387 19.19 -8.94 -9.75
N PHE A 388 17.95 -8.88 -9.29
CA PHE A 388 16.84 -8.31 -10.06
C PHE A 388 17.09 -6.84 -10.44
N TYR A 389 17.51 -5.99 -9.49
CA TYR A 389 17.76 -4.56 -9.74
C TYR A 389 18.91 -4.32 -10.72
N LYS A 390 19.96 -5.16 -10.66
CA LYS A 390 21.05 -5.11 -11.63
C LYS A 390 20.58 -5.44 -13.05
N GLN A 391 19.80 -6.51 -13.19
CA GLN A 391 19.32 -6.97 -14.50
C GLN A 391 18.39 -5.94 -15.17
N HIS A 392 17.59 -5.22 -14.38
CA HIS A 392 16.60 -4.26 -14.89
C HIS A 392 17.10 -2.80 -14.90
N GLY A 393 18.36 -2.54 -14.54
CA GLY A 393 18.94 -1.19 -14.59
C GLY A 393 18.39 -0.19 -13.57
N PHE A 394 17.81 -0.66 -12.45
CA PHE A 394 17.14 0.20 -11.46
C PHE A 394 18.11 1.04 -10.60
N TYR A 395 19.42 0.79 -10.66
CA TYR A 395 20.43 1.58 -9.93
C TYR A 395 20.83 2.87 -10.66
N ASP A 396 19.89 3.79 -10.80
CA ASP A 396 19.96 5.04 -11.60
C ASP A 396 20.48 6.28 -10.84
N PHE A 397 21.43 6.08 -9.92
CA PHE A 397 21.95 7.10 -9.02
C PHE A 397 22.46 8.40 -9.70
N PRO A 398 21.98 9.59 -9.30
CA PRO A 398 22.45 10.87 -9.84
C PRO A 398 23.96 11.07 -9.72
N GLN A 399 24.57 10.69 -8.59
CA GLN A 399 26.00 10.82 -8.32
C GLN A 399 26.89 9.95 -9.24
N LYS A 400 26.32 8.95 -9.93
CA LYS A 400 27.04 8.17 -10.95
C LYS A 400 27.09 8.91 -12.30
N LYS A 401 26.26 9.92 -12.53
CA LYS A 401 26.21 10.72 -13.77
C LYS A 401 27.20 11.91 -13.71
N LYS A 402 28.49 11.63 -13.45
CA LYS A 402 29.53 12.66 -13.22
C LYS A 402 29.61 13.71 -14.35
N GLY A 403 29.53 13.28 -15.62
CA GLY A 403 29.55 14.19 -16.77
C GLY A 403 28.33 15.14 -16.81
N THR A 404 27.14 14.63 -16.51
CA THR A 404 25.92 15.45 -16.38
C THR A 404 26.06 16.43 -15.22
N ALA A 405 26.56 15.99 -14.06
CA ALA A 405 26.78 16.86 -12.91
C ALA A 405 27.74 18.00 -13.26
N PHE A 406 28.88 17.70 -13.90
CA PHE A 406 29.82 18.72 -14.37
C PHE A 406 29.18 19.70 -15.36
N LYS A 407 28.40 19.21 -16.33
CA LYS A 407 27.64 20.08 -17.25
C LYS A 407 26.70 21.01 -16.48
N MET A 408 26.01 20.51 -15.45
CA MET A 408 25.12 21.34 -14.63
C MET A 408 25.88 22.37 -13.79
N TYR A 409 27.08 22.05 -13.30
CA TYR A 409 27.95 23.05 -12.65
C TYR A 409 28.31 24.19 -13.60
N LEU A 410 28.68 23.87 -14.85
CA LEU A 410 28.96 24.90 -15.87
C LEU A 410 27.72 25.77 -16.15
N VAL A 411 26.55 25.14 -16.32
CA VAL A 411 25.29 25.87 -16.50
C VAL A 411 24.99 26.77 -15.30
N GLY A 412 25.16 26.27 -14.07
CA GLY A 412 24.99 27.05 -12.84
C GLY A 412 25.94 28.25 -12.75
N ALA A 413 27.20 28.08 -13.15
CA ALA A 413 28.18 29.16 -13.20
C ALA A 413 27.79 30.25 -14.22
N LEU A 414 27.29 29.85 -15.40
CA LEU A 414 26.78 30.79 -16.40
C LEU A 414 25.56 31.58 -15.88
N MET A 415 24.63 30.92 -15.20
CA MET A 415 23.43 31.52 -14.60
C MET A 415 23.73 32.49 -13.46
N SER A 416 24.82 32.25 -12.74
CA SER A 416 25.23 33.07 -11.61
C SER A 416 25.96 34.34 -12.03
N SER A 417 26.38 34.46 -13.30
CA SER A 417 27.05 35.65 -13.83
C SER A 417 26.04 36.68 -14.35
N PRO A 418 25.92 37.88 -13.74
CA PRO A 418 24.95 38.89 -14.17
C PRO A 418 25.16 39.35 -15.62
N LYS A 419 26.42 39.47 -16.06
CA LYS A 419 26.77 39.86 -17.43
C LYS A 419 26.35 38.81 -18.47
N LEU A 420 26.47 37.52 -18.15
CA LEU A 420 26.11 36.43 -19.06
C LEU A 420 24.60 36.17 -19.04
N LYS A 421 23.97 36.26 -17.86
CA LYS A 421 22.52 36.20 -17.69
C LYS A 421 21.80 37.29 -18.48
N ALA A 422 22.31 38.52 -18.46
CA ALA A 422 21.76 39.63 -19.26
C ALA A 422 21.88 39.41 -20.77
N LYS A 423 22.95 38.74 -21.24
CA LYS A 423 23.14 38.39 -22.66
C LYS A 423 22.33 37.17 -23.11
N MET A 424 21.81 36.37 -22.18
CA MET A 424 21.11 35.13 -22.52
C MET A 424 19.66 35.33 -22.95
N GLY A 425 18.93 36.30 -22.40
CA GLY A 425 17.54 36.61 -22.81
C GLY A 425 16.70 35.36 -23.11
N ASN A 426 16.08 35.30 -24.30
CA ASN A 426 15.30 34.15 -24.76
C ASN A 426 16.13 32.97 -25.30
N LYS A 427 17.44 33.12 -25.49
CA LYS A 427 18.31 32.03 -26.00
C LYS A 427 18.35 30.84 -25.05
N MET A 428 18.08 31.05 -23.76
CA MET A 428 17.91 29.97 -22.80
C MET A 428 16.68 29.12 -23.13
N ASN A 429 15.54 29.78 -23.39
CA ASN A 429 14.30 29.12 -23.77
C ASN A 429 14.48 28.37 -25.11
N GLU A 430 15.13 29.01 -26.09
CA GLU A 430 15.47 28.38 -27.36
C GLU A 430 16.38 27.16 -27.19
N GLY A 431 17.41 27.26 -26.33
CA GLY A 431 18.31 26.16 -26.01
C GLY A 431 17.62 25.00 -25.28
N MET A 432 16.63 25.29 -24.41
CA MET A 432 15.84 24.27 -23.73
C MET A 432 14.95 23.50 -24.70
N ILE A 433 14.32 24.18 -25.68
CA ILE A 433 13.43 23.55 -26.65
C ILE A 433 14.15 22.98 -27.88
N ALA A 434 15.40 23.38 -28.15
CA ALA A 434 16.15 22.95 -29.33
C ALA A 434 16.28 21.41 -29.48
N PRO A 435 16.55 20.63 -28.41
CA PRO A 435 16.56 19.17 -28.52
C PRO A 435 15.19 18.59 -28.92
N TYR A 436 14.10 19.21 -28.46
CA TYR A 436 12.74 18.80 -28.79
C TYR A 436 12.40 19.14 -30.25
N LYS A 437 12.74 20.36 -30.71
CA LYS A 437 12.63 20.75 -32.13
C LYS A 437 13.40 19.79 -33.04
N LYS A 438 14.65 19.51 -32.69
CA LYS A 438 15.49 18.57 -33.44
C LYS A 438 14.96 17.13 -33.44
N ALA A 439 14.25 16.72 -32.39
CA ALA A 439 13.60 15.42 -32.36
C ALA A 439 12.38 15.39 -33.29
N MET A 440 11.57 16.46 -33.32
CA MET A 440 10.44 16.60 -34.24
C MET A 440 10.88 16.70 -35.70
N ASP A 441 12.02 17.35 -35.99
CA ASP A 441 12.57 17.47 -37.36
C ASP A 441 13.18 16.16 -37.91
N LYS A 442 13.25 15.11 -37.08
CA LYS A 442 13.83 13.80 -37.44
C LYS A 442 12.78 12.72 -37.71
N GLU A 443 11.52 13.01 -37.43
CA GLU A 443 10.37 12.27 -37.97
C GLU A 443 9.98 12.86 -39.33
#